data_AF-A0A2E7AL49-F1
#
_entry.id   AF-A0A2E7AL49-F1
#
_cell.length_a   1.000
_cell.length_b   1.000
_cell.length_c   1.000
_cell.angle_alpha   90.00
_cell.angle_beta   90.00
_cell.angle_gamma   90.00
#
_symmetry.space_group_name_H-M   'P 1'
#
loop_
_entity.id
_entity.type
_entity.pdbx_description
1 polymer ?
#
loop_
_entity_poly.entity_id
_entity_poly.type
_entity_poly.pdbx_seq_one_letter_code
_entity_poly.pdbx_strand_id
1 'polypeptide(L)'
;MTKKSFRKIWFISLLSTSIPILAGALRAEVEDLVEEEKQALPEVPAGMIEALGHEEFKKRHAGQRDLLVWGKKDLKGSITSLYRVYREAEDPEIRLRSREVLKALVILKQPLPGQGYLGIQMDTARWKDEEGMLHPAVLITDVRKGTAADLATLRADDLITGVDQVLFDDLAPTRRLADYIRSKNPGDKIILKVRRGKEHLELTASLRRRPTALDEINQWGVLPVLPQETEMDEDYFQEWLKKQKKKERKAPKE
;
A
#
# COMPACT_ATOMS: atom_id res chain seq x y z
N MET A 1 31.03 -46.30 -70.06
CA MET A 1 32.17 -45.51 -69.53
C MET A 1 31.74 -44.79 -68.27
N THR A 2 32.56 -44.88 -67.19
CA THR A 2 32.65 -44.00 -65.98
C THR A 2 31.47 -43.93 -64.99
N LYS A 3 31.59 -44.52 -63.77
CA LYS A 3 32.01 -43.93 -62.44
C LYS A 3 30.84 -43.17 -61.75
N LYS A 4 30.41 -43.30 -60.47
CA LYS A 4 30.88 -43.78 -59.14
C LYS A 4 29.59 -44.12 -58.32
N SER A 5 29.41 -45.22 -57.56
CA SER A 5 29.98 -45.64 -56.26
C SER A 5 29.74 -44.63 -55.11
N PHE A 6 29.30 -44.91 -53.86
CA PHE A 6 28.86 -46.02 -52.98
C PHE A 6 28.26 -45.28 -51.71
N ARG A 7 27.13 -45.60 -51.04
CA ARG A 7 26.72 -46.74 -50.17
C ARG A 7 26.86 -46.47 -48.63
N LYS A 8 25.89 -47.03 -47.85
CA LYS A 8 25.77 -47.27 -46.37
C LYS A 8 25.14 -46.11 -45.57
N ILE A 9 24.02 -46.19 -44.84
CA ILE A 9 23.31 -47.16 -43.96
C ILE A 9 24.04 -47.67 -42.71
N TRP A 10 23.39 -47.36 -41.57
CA TRP A 10 23.19 -48.08 -40.29
C TRP A 10 23.89 -47.62 -39.00
N PHE A 11 23.03 -47.66 -37.96
CA PHE A 11 23.24 -47.98 -36.55
C PHE A 11 23.61 -46.88 -35.55
N ILE A 12 22.56 -46.52 -34.80
CA ILE A 12 22.54 -45.94 -33.46
C ILE A 12 23.37 -46.82 -32.51
N SER A 13 24.29 -46.21 -31.78
CA SER A 13 24.91 -46.79 -30.59
C SER A 13 24.96 -45.73 -29.49
N LEU A 14 24.38 -46.07 -28.34
CA LEU A 14 24.46 -45.32 -27.09
C LEU A 14 25.93 -45.21 -26.65
N LEU A 15 26.40 -43.99 -26.44
CA LEU A 15 27.54 -43.71 -25.59
C LEU A 15 27.11 -42.73 -24.50
N SER A 16 26.91 -43.34 -23.33
CA SER A 16 27.01 -42.70 -22.03
C SER A 16 28.24 -41.78 -22.00
N THR A 17 28.00 -40.47 -21.94
CA THR A 17 29.03 -39.49 -21.64
C THR A 17 28.59 -38.74 -20.39
N SER A 18 29.24 -39.11 -19.30
CA SER A 18 29.24 -38.40 -18.04
C SER A 18 29.60 -36.94 -18.27
N ILE A 19 28.64 -36.03 -18.11
CA ILE A 19 28.92 -34.60 -18.01
C ILE A 19 29.29 -34.33 -16.55
N PRO A 20 30.51 -33.82 -16.27
CA PRO A 20 30.95 -33.56 -14.92
C PRO A 20 30.15 -32.42 -14.29
N ILE A 21 29.93 -32.62 -12.99
CA ILE A 21 29.31 -31.76 -12.00
C ILE A 21 29.89 -30.34 -12.08
N LEU A 22 29.08 -29.37 -12.51
CA LEU A 22 29.34 -27.94 -12.32
C LEU A 22 28.57 -27.45 -11.07
N ALA A 23 28.89 -28.02 -9.90
CA ALA A 23 28.31 -27.65 -8.61
C ALA A 23 29.03 -26.47 -7.93
N GLY A 24 29.81 -25.68 -8.68
CA GLY A 24 30.68 -24.63 -8.13
C GLY A 24 30.20 -23.19 -8.32
N ALA A 25 29.26 -22.93 -9.24
CA ALA A 25 28.91 -21.55 -9.63
C ALA A 25 27.50 -21.10 -9.18
N LEU A 26 26.60 -22.02 -8.84
CA LEU A 26 25.24 -21.68 -8.40
C LEU A 26 25.10 -21.52 -6.87
N ARG A 27 26.20 -21.68 -6.12
CA ARG A 27 26.21 -21.63 -4.65
C ARG A 27 26.67 -20.27 -4.10
N ALA A 28 27.35 -19.48 -4.90
CA ALA A 28 27.83 -18.15 -4.51
C ALA A 28 26.78 -17.03 -4.69
N GLU A 29 25.80 -17.18 -5.60
CA GLU A 29 24.74 -16.17 -5.82
C GLU A 29 23.52 -16.33 -4.89
N VAL A 30 23.46 -17.41 -4.11
CA VAL A 30 22.39 -17.63 -3.10
C VAL A 30 22.85 -17.27 -1.69
N GLU A 31 24.16 -17.10 -1.47
CA GLU A 31 24.72 -16.71 -0.16
C GLU A 31 24.77 -15.18 0.04
N ASP A 32 24.63 -14.36 -1.01
CA ASP A 32 24.61 -12.89 -0.91
C ASP A 32 23.23 -12.27 -0.58
N LEU A 33 22.22 -13.09 -0.27
CA LEU A 33 20.87 -12.60 0.13
C LEU A 33 20.54 -12.80 1.63
N VAL A 34 21.52 -13.19 2.46
CA VAL A 34 21.33 -13.40 3.91
C VAL A 34 22.11 -12.42 4.78
N GLU A 35 22.88 -11.51 4.20
CA GLU A 35 23.45 -10.37 4.94
C GLU A 35 22.47 -9.17 4.95
N GLU A 36 21.22 -9.39 5.39
CA GLU A 36 20.49 -8.30 6.03
C GLU A 36 21.20 -8.05 7.37
N GLU A 37 22.02 -7.00 7.39
CA GLU A 37 22.76 -6.49 8.53
C GLU A 37 22.04 -6.73 9.86
N LYS A 38 22.74 -7.33 10.83
CA LYS A 38 22.43 -7.27 12.26
C LYS A 38 22.56 -5.83 12.77
N GLN A 39 21.79 -4.89 12.22
CA GLN A 39 21.61 -3.59 12.83
C GLN A 39 20.83 -3.81 14.13
N ALA A 40 21.43 -3.41 15.26
CA ALA A 40 20.77 -3.43 16.56
C ALA A 40 19.44 -2.68 16.44
N LEU A 41 18.34 -3.35 16.80
CA LEU A 41 17.01 -2.74 16.76
C LEU A 41 17.03 -1.42 17.54
N PRO A 42 16.45 -0.34 17.01
CA PRO A 42 16.43 0.93 17.72
C PRO A 42 15.67 0.75 19.04
N GLU A 43 16.33 1.03 20.16
CA GLU A 43 15.70 0.95 21.48
C GLU A 43 14.71 2.08 21.65
N VAL A 44 13.50 1.75 22.11
CA VAL A 44 12.50 2.76 22.43
C VAL A 44 12.98 3.51 23.68
N PRO A 45 13.09 4.85 23.66
CA PRO A 45 13.55 5.60 24.82
C PRO A 45 12.64 5.33 26.03
N ALA A 46 13.22 4.89 27.16
CA ALA A 46 12.47 4.51 28.36
C ALA A 46 11.57 5.66 28.86
N GLY A 47 12.05 6.90 28.81
CA GLY A 47 11.26 8.08 29.20
C GLY A 47 10.02 8.31 28.33
N MET A 48 10.00 7.84 27.07
CA MET A 48 8.80 7.89 26.24
C MET A 48 7.78 6.82 26.66
N ILE A 49 8.24 5.63 27.07
CA ILE A 49 7.36 4.55 27.57
C ILE A 49 6.72 4.95 28.89
N GLU A 50 7.51 5.47 29.83
CA GLU A 50 7.00 5.98 31.11
C GLU A 50 5.98 7.11 30.92
N ALA A 51 6.24 8.01 29.95
CA ALA A 51 5.30 9.07 29.62
C ALA A 51 3.94 8.52 29.14
N LEU A 52 3.88 7.36 28.49
CA LEU A 52 2.62 6.74 28.05
C LEU A 52 1.70 6.34 29.21
N GLY A 53 2.24 6.00 30.37
CA GLY A 53 1.50 5.57 31.57
C GLY A 53 1.24 6.70 32.58
N HIS A 54 1.68 7.93 32.31
CA HIS A 54 1.62 9.03 33.27
C HIS A 54 0.17 9.42 33.63
N GLU A 55 -0.18 9.78 34.87
CA GLU A 55 -1.57 10.11 35.26
C GLU A 55 -2.16 11.35 34.58
N GLU A 56 -1.32 12.34 34.31
CA GLU A 56 -1.69 13.57 33.59
C GLU A 56 -1.84 13.35 32.07
N PHE A 57 -3.03 13.62 31.55
CA PHE A 57 -3.37 13.42 30.13
C PHE A 57 -2.41 14.14 29.16
N LYS A 58 -2.03 15.39 29.48
CA LYS A 58 -1.13 16.19 28.63
C LYS A 58 0.23 15.52 28.42
N LYS A 59 0.79 14.93 29.49
CA LYS A 59 2.08 14.24 29.45
C LYS A 59 1.99 12.92 28.68
N ARG A 60 0.89 12.16 28.84
CA ARG A 60 0.64 10.96 28.00
C ARG A 60 0.54 11.28 26.52
N HIS A 61 -0.22 12.32 26.19
CA HIS A 61 -0.43 12.72 24.80
C HIS A 61 0.86 13.23 24.15
N ALA A 62 1.69 13.95 24.91
CA ALA A 62 3.03 14.35 24.48
C ALA A 62 3.92 13.12 24.22
N GLY A 63 3.94 12.16 25.17
CA GLY A 63 4.68 10.90 25.01
C GLY A 63 4.26 10.10 23.76
N GLN A 64 2.96 9.99 23.48
CA GLN A 64 2.47 9.35 22.26
C GLN A 64 2.94 10.07 20.99
N ARG A 65 2.88 11.40 20.97
CA ARG A 65 3.30 12.21 19.81
C ARG A 65 4.80 12.07 19.57
N ASP A 66 5.60 12.15 20.63
CA ASP A 66 7.05 12.09 20.54
C ASP A 66 7.51 10.68 20.12
N LEU A 67 6.84 9.63 20.61
CA LEU A 67 7.06 8.25 20.19
C LEU A 67 6.72 8.03 18.71
N LEU A 68 5.66 8.67 18.21
CA LEU A 68 5.29 8.64 16.80
C LEU A 68 6.31 9.38 15.93
N VAL A 69 6.83 10.52 16.39
CA VAL A 69 7.91 11.25 15.70
C VAL A 69 9.20 10.43 15.68
N TRP A 70 9.53 9.75 16.78
CA TRP A 70 10.67 8.84 16.84
C TRP A 70 10.50 7.68 15.86
N GLY A 71 9.36 7.00 15.87
CA GLY A 71 9.11 5.83 15.03
C GLY A 71 9.05 6.13 13.53
N LYS A 72 8.79 7.38 13.14
CA LYS A 72 8.88 7.84 11.75
C LYS A 72 10.30 7.92 11.22
N LYS A 73 11.32 8.03 12.08
CA LYS A 73 12.73 8.11 11.66
C LYS A 73 13.25 6.77 11.14
N ASP A 74 12.83 5.66 11.77
CA ASP A 74 13.08 4.30 11.30
C ASP A 74 11.82 3.45 11.42
N LEU A 75 11.05 3.38 10.34
CA LEU A 75 9.82 2.60 10.31
C LEU A 75 10.07 1.09 10.50
N LYS A 76 11.19 0.53 10.02
CA LYS A 76 11.39 -0.95 10.04
C LYS A 76 11.75 -1.40 11.46
N GLY A 77 12.75 -0.76 12.07
CA GLY A 77 13.21 -1.10 13.41
C GLY A 77 12.22 -0.69 14.49
N SER A 78 11.70 0.54 14.45
CA SER A 78 10.82 1.06 15.52
C SER A 78 9.52 0.27 15.67
N ILE A 79 8.96 -0.26 14.58
CA ILE A 79 7.76 -1.12 14.67
C ILE A 79 8.05 -2.43 15.39
N THR A 80 9.21 -3.02 15.14
CA THR A 80 9.62 -4.26 15.79
C THR A 80 9.86 -4.03 17.29
N SER A 81 10.55 -2.95 17.64
CA SER A 81 10.80 -2.57 19.04
C SER A 81 9.51 -2.21 19.77
N LEU A 82 8.62 -1.43 19.14
CA LEU A 82 7.36 -1.03 19.75
C LEU A 82 6.37 -2.19 19.86
N TYR A 83 6.40 -3.16 18.94
CA TYR A 83 5.62 -4.39 19.07
C TYR A 83 6.05 -5.21 20.29
N ARG A 84 7.36 -5.25 20.60
CA ARG A 84 7.86 -5.88 21.83
C ARG A 84 7.32 -5.18 23.07
N VAL A 85 7.42 -3.85 23.13
CA VAL A 85 6.86 -3.05 24.23
C VAL A 85 5.36 -3.30 24.40
N TYR A 86 4.59 -3.29 23.31
CA TYR A 86 3.15 -3.58 23.34
C TYR A 86 2.84 -4.97 23.92
N ARG A 87 3.67 -5.98 23.61
CA ARG A 87 3.48 -7.35 24.10
C ARG A 87 3.88 -7.53 25.56
N GLU A 88 4.95 -6.88 25.99
CA GLU A 88 5.56 -7.03 27.32
C GLU A 88 4.99 -6.03 28.34
N ALA A 89 4.33 -4.97 27.91
CA ALA A 89 3.74 -3.98 28.81
C ALA A 89 2.73 -4.63 29.76
N GLU A 90 3.01 -4.60 31.06
CA GLU A 90 2.10 -5.06 32.12
C GLU A 90 0.97 -4.05 32.34
N ASP A 91 1.30 -2.76 32.32
CA ASP A 91 0.36 -1.65 32.49
C ASP A 91 -0.64 -1.58 31.31
N PRO A 92 -1.97 -1.66 31.58
CA PRO A 92 -3.01 -1.52 30.56
C PRO A 92 -2.96 -0.21 29.77
N GLU A 93 -2.62 0.92 30.40
CA GLU A 93 -2.57 2.23 29.72
C GLU A 93 -1.38 2.28 28.76
N ILE A 94 -0.20 1.84 29.20
CA ILE A 94 0.99 1.73 28.33
C ILE A 94 0.69 0.80 27.15
N ARG A 95 0.02 -0.33 27.39
CA ARG A 95 -0.37 -1.27 26.33
C ARG A 95 -1.33 -0.65 25.32
N LEU A 96 -2.37 0.04 25.78
CA LEU A 96 -3.34 0.72 24.90
C LEU A 96 -2.65 1.81 24.07
N ARG A 97 -1.83 2.64 24.71
CA ARG A 97 -1.20 3.81 24.08
C ARG A 97 -0.10 3.41 23.09
N SER A 98 0.72 2.41 23.46
CA SER A 98 1.71 1.83 22.56
C SER A 98 1.05 1.15 21.36
N ARG A 99 -0.09 0.48 21.54
CA ARG A 99 -0.90 -0.08 20.45
C ARG A 99 -1.32 0.98 19.44
N GLU A 100 -1.81 2.14 19.90
CA GLU A 100 -2.24 3.22 19.00
C GLU A 100 -1.08 3.79 18.18
N VAL A 101 0.08 4.00 18.80
CA VAL A 101 1.28 4.45 18.08
C VAL A 101 1.79 3.37 17.13
N LEU A 102 1.79 2.11 17.57
CA LEU A 102 2.17 0.97 16.74
C LEU A 102 1.26 0.83 15.53
N LYS A 103 -0.06 0.96 15.72
CA LYS A 103 -1.05 0.98 14.64
C LYS A 103 -0.71 2.08 13.64
N ALA A 104 -0.50 3.30 14.10
CA ALA A 104 -0.13 4.42 13.23
C ALA A 104 1.16 4.15 12.44
N LEU A 105 2.20 3.62 13.07
CA LEU A 105 3.47 3.29 12.39
C LEU A 105 3.33 2.12 11.41
N VAL A 106 2.53 1.12 11.75
CA VAL A 106 2.22 -0.04 10.89
C VAL A 106 1.45 0.39 9.65
N ILE A 107 0.47 1.28 9.80
CA ILE A 107 -0.25 1.89 8.69
C ILE A 107 0.71 2.75 7.83
N LEU A 108 1.60 3.52 8.47
CA LEU A 108 2.58 4.35 7.75
C LEU A 108 3.63 3.54 6.98
N LYS A 109 4.12 2.42 7.54
CA LYS A 109 5.12 1.56 6.89
C LYS A 109 4.52 0.70 5.80
N GLN A 110 3.22 0.44 5.86
CA GLN A 110 2.56 -0.47 4.93
C GLN A 110 2.93 -0.07 3.48
N PRO A 111 3.64 -0.92 2.72
CA PRO A 111 3.62 -0.80 1.28
C PRO A 111 2.20 -1.22 0.93
N LEU A 112 1.29 -0.27 0.75
CA LEU A 112 -0.13 -0.53 0.64
C LEU A 112 -0.37 -1.43 -0.58
N PRO A 113 -0.48 -2.77 -0.41
CA PRO A 113 -0.53 -3.66 -1.55
C PRO A 113 -1.97 -3.61 -2.05
N GLY A 114 -2.12 -3.24 -3.31
CA GLY A 114 -3.42 -2.98 -3.91
C GLY A 114 -3.40 -1.71 -4.73
N GLN A 115 -4.51 -1.49 -5.43
CA GLN A 115 -4.70 -0.30 -6.24
C GLN A 115 -5.01 0.90 -5.34
N GLY A 116 -4.51 2.09 -5.71
CA GLY A 116 -4.96 3.34 -5.13
C GLY A 116 -6.49 3.44 -5.14
N TYR A 117 -7.04 4.05 -4.10
CA TYR A 117 -8.48 4.25 -3.94
C TYR A 117 -8.76 5.67 -3.48
N LEU A 118 -9.60 6.36 -4.27
CA LEU A 118 -10.01 7.74 -4.01
C LEU A 118 -11.33 7.80 -3.22
N GLY A 119 -12.25 6.84 -3.44
CA GLY A 119 -13.52 6.79 -2.70
C GLY A 119 -14.68 7.58 -3.30
N ILE A 120 -14.68 7.78 -4.62
CA ILE A 120 -15.75 8.48 -5.35
C ILE A 120 -16.60 7.52 -6.19
N GLN A 121 -17.87 7.86 -6.35
CA GLN A 121 -18.65 7.43 -7.52
C GLN A 121 -18.52 8.48 -8.61
N MET A 122 -18.45 8.01 -9.85
CA MET A 122 -18.16 8.85 -10.98
C MET A 122 -19.01 8.50 -12.19
N ASP A 123 -19.32 9.52 -12.99
CA ASP A 123 -19.97 9.39 -14.28
C ASP A 123 -19.21 10.18 -15.36
N THR A 124 -19.47 9.85 -16.62
CA THR A 124 -18.85 10.51 -17.76
C THR A 124 -19.58 11.82 -18.04
N ALA A 125 -18.84 12.93 -18.05
CA ALA A 125 -19.39 14.24 -18.33
C ALA A 125 -18.54 14.99 -19.35
N ARG A 126 -19.06 16.15 -19.77
CA ARG A 126 -18.36 17.11 -20.62
C ARG A 126 -18.57 18.50 -20.06
N TRP A 127 -17.57 19.36 -20.22
CA TRP A 127 -17.65 20.75 -19.83
C TRP A 127 -17.29 21.64 -21.03
N LYS A 128 -17.74 22.90 -20.97
CA LYS A 128 -17.42 23.90 -21.99
C LYS A 128 -16.40 24.89 -21.44
N ASP A 129 -15.33 25.12 -22.20
CA ASP A 129 -14.38 26.19 -21.92
C ASP A 129 -14.98 27.57 -22.27
N GLU A 130 -14.19 28.62 -22.06
CA GLU A 130 -14.62 30.01 -22.29
C GLU A 130 -14.83 30.28 -23.79
N GLU A 131 -14.13 29.53 -24.63
CA GLU A 131 -14.20 29.52 -26.10
C GLU A 131 -15.39 28.69 -26.63
N GLY A 132 -16.11 27.98 -25.76
CA GLY A 132 -17.28 27.19 -26.08
C GLY A 132 -16.99 25.78 -26.64
N MET A 133 -15.72 25.35 -26.64
CA MET A 133 -15.32 23.98 -27.00
C MET A 133 -15.67 23.00 -25.88
N LEU A 134 -16.11 21.80 -26.29
CA LEU A 134 -16.49 20.73 -25.38
C LEU A 134 -15.28 19.86 -25.03
N HIS A 135 -14.96 19.78 -23.74
CA HIS A 135 -13.89 18.95 -23.20
C HIS A 135 -14.46 17.81 -22.35
N PRO A 136 -13.87 16.60 -22.41
CA PRO A 136 -14.29 15.50 -21.56
C PRO A 136 -13.90 15.76 -20.09
N ALA A 137 -14.77 15.32 -19.17
CA ALA A 137 -14.53 15.40 -17.73
C ALA A 137 -15.16 14.21 -17.00
N VAL A 138 -14.78 14.03 -15.75
CA VAL A 138 -15.39 13.07 -14.85
C VAL A 138 -16.27 13.82 -13.85
N LEU A 139 -17.57 13.53 -13.84
CA LEU A 139 -18.50 14.05 -12.84
C LEU A 139 -18.42 13.19 -11.57
N ILE A 140 -18.22 13.82 -10.43
CA ILE A 140 -18.34 13.15 -9.14
C ILE A 140 -19.82 13.10 -8.76
N THR A 141 -20.41 11.91 -8.74
CA THR A 141 -21.82 11.73 -8.37
C THR A 141 -22.01 11.55 -6.87
N ASP A 142 -21.03 10.96 -6.18
CA ASP A 142 -21.04 10.76 -4.74
C ASP A 142 -19.62 10.68 -4.18
N VAL A 143 -19.45 11.19 -2.96
CA VAL A 143 -18.19 11.16 -2.22
C VAL A 143 -18.41 10.40 -0.93
N ARG A 144 -17.70 9.29 -0.77
CA ARG A 144 -17.84 8.45 0.43
C ARG A 144 -17.10 9.08 1.61
N LYS A 145 -17.78 9.16 2.75
CA LYS A 145 -17.23 9.73 3.99
C LYS A 145 -16.01 8.96 4.48
N GLY A 146 -15.02 9.69 5.00
CA GLY A 146 -13.79 9.13 5.52
C GLY A 146 -12.92 8.47 4.44
N THR A 147 -13.04 8.88 3.18
CA THR A 147 -12.14 8.42 2.10
C THR A 147 -11.17 9.52 1.70
N ALA A 148 -10.18 9.18 0.87
CA ALA A 148 -9.23 10.14 0.32
C ALA A 148 -9.91 11.35 -0.34
N ALA A 149 -11.06 11.14 -0.98
CA ALA A 149 -11.84 12.19 -1.61
C ALA A 149 -12.47 13.17 -0.61
N ASP A 150 -13.06 12.64 0.46
CA ASP A 150 -13.68 13.43 1.53
C ASP A 150 -12.62 14.28 2.26
N LEU A 151 -11.48 13.67 2.58
CA LEU A 151 -10.33 14.37 3.18
C LEU A 151 -9.73 15.43 2.25
N ALA A 152 -9.75 15.18 0.94
CA ALA A 152 -9.33 16.14 -0.09
C ALA A 152 -10.40 17.22 -0.37
N THR A 153 -11.52 17.23 0.34
CA THR A 153 -12.63 18.18 0.22
C THR A 153 -13.32 18.18 -1.16
N LEU A 154 -13.25 17.05 -1.85
CA LEU A 154 -14.05 16.80 -3.05
C LEU A 154 -15.53 16.72 -2.66
N ARG A 155 -16.39 17.14 -3.58
CA ARG A 155 -17.85 17.15 -3.39
C ARG A 155 -18.54 16.49 -4.56
N ALA A 156 -19.78 16.06 -4.35
CA ALA A 156 -20.67 15.75 -5.45
C ALA A 156 -20.85 16.99 -6.34
N ASP A 157 -21.10 16.76 -7.63
CA ASP A 157 -21.20 17.76 -8.70
C ASP A 157 -19.88 18.45 -9.12
N ASP A 158 -18.76 18.05 -8.52
CA ASP A 158 -17.43 18.47 -8.98
C ASP A 158 -17.09 17.79 -10.32
N LEU A 159 -16.51 18.55 -11.24
CA LEU A 159 -16.04 18.06 -12.54
C LEU A 159 -14.51 17.93 -12.52
N ILE A 160 -13.99 16.72 -12.52
CA ILE A 160 -12.56 16.47 -12.64
C ILE A 160 -12.17 16.60 -14.11
N THR A 161 -11.32 17.56 -14.43
CA THR A 161 -10.83 17.85 -15.79
C THR A 161 -9.46 17.22 -16.06
N GLY A 162 -8.75 16.83 -15.00
CA GLY A 162 -7.48 16.10 -15.11
C GLY A 162 -6.92 15.66 -13.76
N VAL A 163 -5.83 14.91 -13.83
CA VAL A 163 -5.08 14.42 -12.68
C VAL A 163 -3.58 14.62 -12.91
N ASP A 164 -2.91 15.28 -11.98
CA ASP A 164 -1.52 15.74 -12.07
C ASP A 164 -1.25 16.50 -13.39
N GLN A 165 -0.39 15.93 -14.24
CA GLN A 165 -0.05 16.47 -15.56
C GLN A 165 -0.90 15.86 -16.68
N VAL A 166 -1.80 14.91 -16.37
CA VAL A 166 -2.67 14.23 -17.34
C VAL A 166 -4.01 14.93 -17.42
N LEU A 167 -4.29 15.57 -18.55
CA LEU A 167 -5.61 16.09 -18.87
C LEU A 167 -6.45 15.00 -19.54
N PHE A 168 -7.77 15.07 -19.40
CA PHE A 168 -8.66 14.18 -20.15
C PHE A 168 -8.88 14.73 -21.56
N ASP A 169 -8.47 13.95 -22.56
CA ASP A 169 -8.63 14.25 -24.00
C ASP A 169 -9.39 13.12 -24.73
N ASP A 170 -9.63 12.00 -24.07
CA ASP A 170 -10.26 10.81 -24.62
C ASP A 170 -11.77 10.73 -24.32
N LEU A 171 -12.48 9.90 -25.08
CA LEU A 171 -13.91 9.62 -24.98
C LEU A 171 -14.29 8.86 -23.69
N ALA A 172 -13.32 8.27 -22.97
CA ALA A 172 -13.53 7.50 -21.74
C ALA A 172 -12.76 8.08 -20.53
N PRO A 173 -13.07 9.31 -20.07
CA PRO A 173 -12.34 9.98 -18.99
C PRO A 173 -12.43 9.25 -17.65
N THR A 174 -13.58 8.60 -17.37
CA THR A 174 -13.81 7.80 -16.15
C THR A 174 -12.86 6.61 -16.07
N ARG A 175 -12.67 5.88 -17.17
CA ARG A 175 -11.74 4.76 -17.25
C ARG A 175 -10.31 5.23 -17.06
N ARG A 176 -9.91 6.32 -17.73
CA ARG A 176 -8.56 6.87 -17.61
C ARG A 176 -8.24 7.28 -16.16
N LEU A 177 -9.17 7.97 -15.51
CA LEU A 177 -9.02 8.33 -14.10
C LEU A 177 -8.90 7.10 -13.21
N ALA A 178 -9.77 6.10 -13.40
CA ALA A 178 -9.73 4.86 -12.64
C ALA A 178 -8.39 4.12 -12.83
N ASP A 179 -7.94 3.95 -14.06
CA ASP A 179 -6.69 3.25 -14.38
C ASP A 179 -5.47 4.03 -13.86
N TYR A 180 -5.50 5.37 -13.92
CA TYR A 180 -4.46 6.21 -13.31
C TYR A 180 -4.39 6.01 -11.79
N ILE A 181 -5.52 6.13 -11.09
CA ILE A 181 -5.57 5.94 -9.63
C ILE A 181 -5.11 4.52 -9.26
N ARG A 182 -5.49 3.51 -10.05
CA ARG A 182 -5.09 2.12 -9.83
C ARG A 182 -3.61 1.86 -10.05
N SER A 183 -2.97 2.60 -10.95
CA SER A 183 -1.54 2.52 -11.21
C SER A 183 -0.68 3.11 -10.08
N LYS A 184 -1.28 3.95 -9.23
CA LYS A 184 -0.62 4.56 -8.09
C LYS A 184 -0.73 3.68 -6.86
N ASN A 185 0.28 3.81 -6.00
CA ASN A 185 0.24 3.13 -4.72
C ASN A 185 -0.65 3.93 -3.77
N PRO A 186 -1.37 3.25 -2.87
CA PRO A 186 -1.97 3.96 -1.76
C PRO A 186 -0.88 4.65 -0.93
N GLY A 187 -1.19 5.82 -0.39
CA GLY A 187 -0.24 6.75 0.23
C GLY A 187 0.31 7.80 -0.73
N ASP A 188 0.24 7.56 -2.05
CA ASP A 188 0.68 8.54 -3.05
C ASP A 188 -0.23 9.77 -3.04
N LYS A 189 0.39 10.95 -3.15
CA LYS A 189 -0.32 12.21 -3.33
C LYS A 189 -0.57 12.43 -4.82
N ILE A 190 -1.82 12.68 -5.17
CA ILE A 190 -2.23 13.08 -6.52
C ILE A 190 -2.88 14.47 -6.46
N ILE A 191 -2.69 15.26 -7.50
CA ILE A 191 -3.30 16.58 -7.65
C ILE A 191 -4.47 16.44 -8.63
N LEU A 192 -5.69 16.63 -8.15
CA LEU A 192 -6.88 16.60 -8.99
C LEU A 192 -7.19 18.02 -9.45
N LYS A 193 -7.31 18.19 -10.76
CA LYS A 193 -7.80 19.42 -11.37
C LYS A 193 -9.31 19.33 -11.45
N VAL A 194 -9.98 20.14 -10.66
CA VAL A 194 -11.42 20.09 -10.46
C VAL A 194 -12.02 21.42 -10.86
N ARG A 195 -13.15 21.36 -11.56
CA ARG A 195 -13.97 22.52 -11.86
C ARG A 195 -15.24 22.44 -11.00
N ARG A 196 -15.44 23.47 -10.18
CA ARG A 196 -16.63 23.64 -9.35
C ARG A 196 -17.39 24.86 -9.85
N GLY A 197 -18.43 24.62 -10.66
CA GLY A 197 -19.15 25.68 -11.36
C GLY A 197 -18.27 26.40 -12.39
N LYS A 198 -17.82 27.62 -12.06
CA LYS A 198 -16.92 28.44 -12.92
C LYS A 198 -15.48 28.45 -12.43
N GLU A 199 -15.23 28.00 -11.20
CA GLU A 199 -13.90 28.03 -10.60
C GLU A 199 -13.11 26.77 -10.94
N HIS A 200 -11.81 26.94 -11.16
CA HIS A 200 -10.85 25.85 -11.32
C HIS A 200 -10.04 25.72 -10.03
N LEU A 201 -10.06 24.54 -9.44
CA LEU A 201 -9.46 24.20 -8.17
C LEU A 201 -8.45 23.06 -8.38
N GLU A 202 -7.32 23.13 -7.69
CA GLU A 202 -6.36 22.04 -7.61
C GLU A 202 -6.43 21.44 -6.20
N LEU A 203 -6.91 20.22 -6.09
CA LEU A 203 -7.11 19.53 -4.82
C LEU A 203 -6.10 18.39 -4.70
N THR A 204 -5.28 18.41 -3.66
CA THR A 204 -4.33 17.33 -3.39
C THR A 204 -5.00 16.23 -2.57
N ALA A 205 -5.12 15.04 -3.14
CA ALA A 205 -5.64 13.86 -2.47
C ALA A 205 -4.53 12.86 -2.19
N SER A 206 -4.47 12.37 -0.95
CA SER A 206 -3.59 11.25 -0.60
C SER A 206 -4.36 9.96 -0.80
N LEU A 207 -3.98 9.14 -1.79
CA LEU A 207 -4.66 7.90 -2.10
C LEU A 207 -4.64 6.94 -0.92
N ARG A 208 -5.69 6.13 -0.78
CA ARG A 208 -5.80 5.14 0.30
C ARG A 208 -6.05 3.76 -0.28
N ARG A 209 -5.96 2.73 0.55
CA ARG A 209 -6.08 1.35 0.09
C ARG A 209 -7.52 1.09 -0.35
N ARG A 210 -7.68 0.40 -1.47
CA ARG A 210 -8.99 -0.12 -1.86
C ARG A 210 -9.49 -1.13 -0.80
N PRO A 211 -10.68 -0.94 -0.22
CA PRO A 211 -11.25 -1.89 0.73
C PRO A 211 -11.40 -3.28 0.11
N THR A 212 -10.93 -4.33 0.80
CA THR A 212 -11.00 -5.71 0.29
C THR A 212 -12.43 -6.17 0.04
N ALA A 213 -13.40 -5.64 0.81
CA ALA A 213 -14.82 -5.88 0.60
C ALA A 213 -15.31 -5.42 -0.79
N LEU A 214 -14.64 -4.47 -1.46
CA LEU A 214 -14.96 -4.10 -2.84
C LEU A 214 -14.49 -5.15 -3.86
N ASP A 215 -13.52 -5.98 -3.51
CA ASP A 215 -13.01 -7.03 -4.40
C ASP A 215 -13.93 -8.27 -4.38
N GLU A 216 -14.66 -8.47 -3.28
CA GLU A 216 -15.66 -9.53 -3.09
C GLU A 216 -16.99 -9.25 -3.85
N ILE A 217 -17.19 -8.03 -4.37
CA ILE A 217 -18.39 -7.61 -5.11
C ILE A 217 -18.63 -8.42 -6.39
N ASN A 218 -17.56 -8.97 -6.97
CA ASN A 218 -17.66 -9.76 -8.21
C ASN A 218 -18.45 -11.08 -8.04
N GLN A 219 -18.83 -11.48 -6.83
CA GLN A 219 -19.58 -12.73 -6.61
C GLN A 219 -21.09 -12.59 -6.30
N TRP A 220 -21.58 -11.45 -5.80
CA TRP A 220 -22.95 -11.41 -5.22
C TRP A 220 -23.83 -10.21 -5.59
N GLY A 221 -23.38 -9.27 -6.43
CA GLY A 221 -24.26 -8.24 -7.03
C GLY A 221 -24.85 -7.20 -6.07
N VAL A 222 -24.49 -7.23 -4.78
CA VAL A 222 -24.85 -6.22 -3.78
C VAL A 222 -23.60 -5.43 -3.44
N LEU A 223 -23.67 -4.10 -3.51
CA LEU A 223 -22.61 -3.21 -3.02
C LEU A 223 -22.59 -3.30 -1.48
N PRO A 224 -21.55 -3.89 -0.84
CA PRO A 224 -21.42 -3.85 0.61
C PRO A 224 -21.25 -2.39 1.04
N VAL A 225 -21.88 -2.04 2.16
CA VAL A 225 -21.53 -0.81 2.88
C VAL A 225 -20.06 -0.96 3.28
N LEU A 226 -19.21 -0.07 2.79
CA LEU A 226 -17.80 -0.13 3.13
C LEU A 226 -17.57 0.38 4.54
N PRO A 227 -16.68 -0.26 5.32
CA PRO A 227 -16.27 0.22 6.62
C PRO A 227 -15.71 1.64 6.54
N GLN A 228 -15.83 2.40 7.62
CA GLN A 228 -15.16 3.71 7.74
C GLN A 228 -13.64 3.51 7.71
N GLU A 229 -12.88 4.54 7.33
CA GLU A 229 -11.42 4.45 7.26
C GLU A 229 -10.76 4.03 8.57
N THR A 230 -11.28 4.47 9.70
CA THR A 230 -10.83 4.01 11.03
C THR A 230 -11.02 2.51 11.23
N GLU A 231 -12.08 1.93 10.66
CA GLU A 231 -12.37 0.50 10.72
C GLU A 231 -11.45 -0.27 9.76
N MET A 232 -11.18 0.27 8.56
CA MET A 232 -10.23 -0.34 7.62
C MET A 232 -8.79 -0.38 8.16
N ASP A 233 -8.36 0.72 8.78
CA ASP A 233 -7.04 0.85 9.41
C ASP A 233 -6.91 -0.13 10.59
N GLU A 234 -8.00 -0.32 11.33
CA GLU A 234 -8.10 -1.28 12.44
C GLU A 234 -8.05 -2.73 11.92
N ASP A 235 -8.83 -3.09 10.90
CA ASP A 235 -8.82 -4.43 10.28
C ASP A 235 -7.43 -4.80 9.77
N TYR A 236 -6.77 -3.87 9.07
CA TYR A 236 -5.41 -4.07 8.60
C TYR A 236 -4.45 -4.33 9.76
N PHE A 237 -4.52 -3.51 10.80
CA PHE A 237 -3.67 -3.66 11.97
C PHE A 237 -3.88 -5.00 12.67
N GLN A 238 -5.12 -5.49 12.76
CA GLN A 238 -5.44 -6.80 13.32
C GLN A 238 -4.85 -7.94 12.47
N GLU A 239 -4.97 -7.87 11.14
CA GLU A 239 -4.35 -8.85 10.24
C GLU A 239 -2.82 -8.84 10.36
N TRP A 240 -2.21 -7.66 10.50
CA TRP A 240 -0.78 -7.54 10.75
C TRP A 240 -0.40 -8.20 12.10
N LEU A 241 -1.15 -7.96 13.17
CA LEU A 241 -0.94 -8.61 14.48
C LEU A 241 -1.06 -10.13 14.39
N LYS A 242 -2.05 -10.66 13.67
CA LYS A 242 -2.21 -12.11 13.44
C LYS A 242 -0.97 -12.69 12.73
N LYS A 243 -0.44 -12.00 11.73
CA LYS A 243 0.78 -12.41 11.01
C LYS A 243 2.00 -12.41 11.92
N GLN A 244 2.20 -11.38 12.76
CA GLN A 244 3.31 -11.35 13.71
C GLN A 244 3.23 -12.51 14.72
N LYS A 245 2.05 -12.73 15.33
CA LYS A 245 1.83 -13.88 16.24
C LYS A 245 2.11 -15.22 15.57
N LYS A 246 1.73 -15.38 14.29
CA LYS A 246 2.00 -16.61 13.51
C LYS A 246 3.50 -16.78 13.23
N LYS A 247 4.22 -15.69 12.97
CA LYS A 247 5.68 -15.69 12.75
C LYS A 247 6.40 -16.14 14.03
N GLU A 248 6.00 -15.61 15.17
CA GLU A 248 6.56 -15.99 16.48
C GLU A 248 6.31 -17.47 16.83
N ARG A 249 5.09 -17.96 16.59
CA ARG A 249 4.77 -19.39 16.82
C ARG A 249 5.58 -20.34 15.94
N LYS A 250 6.05 -19.88 14.78
CA LYS A 250 6.85 -20.65 13.83
C LYS A 250 8.36 -20.49 14.04
N ALA A 251 8.80 -19.50 14.82
CA ALA A 251 10.20 -19.36 15.16
C ALA A 251 10.59 -20.50 16.11
N PRO A 252 11.71 -21.19 15.88
CA PRO A 252 12.22 -22.15 16.84
C PRO A 252 12.45 -21.43 18.17
N LYS A 253 11.94 -22.00 19.27
CA LYS A 253 12.33 -21.57 20.60
C LYS A 253 13.77 -22.01 20.80
N GLU A 254 14.69 -21.06 20.85
CA GLU A 254 16.05 -21.27 21.37
C GLU A 254 16.00 -21.59 22.88
#